data_AF-A0A2A5XMA4-F1
#
_entry.id   AF-A0A2A5XMA4-F1
#
_cell.length_a   1.000
_cell.length_b   1.000
_cell.length_c   1.000
_cell.angle_alpha   90.00
_cell.angle_beta   90.00
_cell.angle_gamma   90.00
#
_symmetry.space_group_name_H-M   'P 1'
#
loop_
_entity.id
_entity.type
_entity.pdbx_description
1 polymer ?
#
loop_
_entity_poly.entity_id
_entity_poly.type
_entity_poly.pdbx_seq_one_letter_code
_entity_poly.pdbx_strand_id
1 'polypeptide(L)'
;MKKIILLFVFTAFLSCETKTIEVEKSAGIVERYPGNGDGFVMASTEDAQMAVDLILAFADKDIETMKKSFADTATYLPPQGGKAITTPLSELENVVLALHEPYDSIKRTLWNAIPIKLNGDDNSSVTVSFKEDRFYKDG
;
A
#
# COMPACT_ATOMS: atom_id res chain seq x y z
N MET A 1 -55.52 22.94 -19.20
CA MET A 1 -54.41 22.45 -20.04
C MET A 1 -53.05 23.00 -19.63
N LYS A 2 -52.88 24.33 -19.45
CA LYS A 2 -51.61 24.95 -19.00
C LYS A 2 -51.01 24.38 -17.70
N LYS A 3 -51.85 24.03 -16.72
CA LYS A 3 -51.40 23.47 -15.42
C LYS A 3 -50.93 22.01 -15.50
N ILE A 4 -51.41 21.24 -16.47
CA ILE A 4 -51.02 19.83 -16.67
C ILE A 4 -49.66 19.75 -17.39
N ILE A 5 -49.44 20.67 -18.34
CA ILE A 5 -48.15 20.79 -19.05
C ILE A 5 -47.02 21.13 -18.07
N LEU A 6 -47.29 22.00 -17.09
CA LEU A 6 -46.30 22.39 -16.08
C LEU A 6 -45.88 21.21 -15.17
N LEU A 7 -46.81 20.30 -14.88
CA LEU A 7 -46.55 19.12 -14.04
C LEU A 7 -45.67 18.10 -14.76
N PHE A 8 -45.87 17.91 -16.07
CA PHE A 8 -45.09 16.99 -16.90
C PHE A 8 -43.64 17.45 -17.08
N VAL A 9 -43.40 18.76 -17.14
CA VAL A 9 -42.05 19.33 -17.24
C VAL A 9 -41.27 19.12 -15.94
N PHE A 10 -41.90 19.23 -14.77
CA PHE A 10 -41.23 19.03 -13.48
C PHE A 10 -40.82 17.57 -13.24
N THR A 11 -41.62 16.60 -13.66
CA THR A 11 -41.29 15.17 -13.50
C THR A 11 -40.15 14.70 -14.40
N ALA A 12 -39.92 15.36 -15.53
CA ALA A 12 -38.83 15.02 -16.45
C ALA A 12 -37.44 15.38 -15.90
N PHE A 13 -37.33 16.33 -14.96
CA PHE A 13 -36.05 16.72 -14.35
C PHE A 13 -35.65 15.84 -13.15
N LEU A 14 -36.60 15.13 -12.53
CA LEU A 14 -36.32 14.23 -11.40
C LEU A 14 -35.83 12.84 -11.84
N SER A 15 -36.05 12.45 -13.10
CA SER A 15 -35.61 11.13 -13.60
C SER A 15 -34.18 11.10 -14.13
N CYS A 16 -33.47 12.23 -14.10
CA CYS A 16 -32.04 12.28 -14.40
C CYS A 16 -31.27 11.89 -13.14
N GLU A 17 -31.32 10.59 -12.78
CA GLU A 17 -30.33 10.03 -11.87
C GLU A 17 -28.96 10.22 -12.54
N THR A 18 -28.14 11.10 -11.96
CA THR A 18 -26.75 11.25 -12.36
C THR A 18 -26.05 9.97 -11.98
N LYS A 19 -25.98 9.01 -12.90
CA LYS A 19 -25.07 7.87 -12.78
C LYS A 19 -23.67 8.45 -12.81
N THR A 20 -23.11 8.72 -11.64
CA THR A 20 -21.68 8.94 -11.46
C THR A 20 -21.01 7.64 -11.86
N ILE A 21 -20.62 7.54 -13.12
CA ILE A 21 -19.67 6.52 -13.55
C ILE A 21 -18.38 6.92 -12.84
N GLU A 22 -18.05 6.24 -11.75
CA GLU A 22 -16.73 6.33 -11.13
C GLU A 22 -15.74 5.72 -12.12
N VAL A 23 -15.27 6.56 -13.04
CA VAL A 23 -14.13 6.22 -13.87
C VAL A 23 -12.93 6.23 -12.94
N GLU A 24 -12.38 5.05 -12.63
CA GLU A 24 -11.10 4.92 -11.93
C GLU A 24 -10.08 5.79 -12.65
N LYS A 25 -9.60 6.83 -11.94
CA LYS A 25 -8.58 7.72 -12.47
C LYS A 25 -7.23 7.04 -12.37
N SER A 26 -6.42 7.25 -13.39
CA SER A 26 -5.02 6.85 -13.39
C SER A 26 -4.27 7.34 -12.17
N ALA A 27 -3.51 6.44 -11.56
CA ALA A 27 -2.48 6.73 -10.57
C ALA A 27 -1.07 6.79 -11.19
N GLY A 28 -0.90 6.47 -12.49
CA GLY A 28 0.40 6.52 -13.16
C GLY A 28 0.49 5.67 -14.43
N ILE A 29 1.67 5.72 -15.05
CA ILE A 29 1.99 5.03 -16.31
C ILE A 29 2.85 3.80 -16.03
N VAL A 30 2.65 2.74 -16.79
CA VAL A 30 3.43 1.49 -16.71
C VAL A 30 4.16 1.27 -18.03
N GLU A 31 5.48 1.49 -18.06
CA GLU A 31 6.26 1.39 -19.30
C GLU A 31 6.50 -0.06 -19.77
N ARG A 32 6.46 -1.03 -18.84
CA ARG A 32 6.74 -2.45 -19.12
C ARG A 32 5.56 -3.20 -19.77
N TYR A 33 4.32 -2.69 -19.71
CA TYR A 33 3.16 -3.36 -20.27
C TYR A 33 2.76 -2.77 -21.64
N PRO A 34 2.45 -3.59 -22.65
CA PRO A 34 2.07 -3.10 -23.97
C PRO A 34 0.71 -2.42 -23.88
N GLY A 35 0.65 -1.09 -23.97
CA GLY A 35 -0.65 -0.39 -23.88
C GLY A 35 -0.70 1.14 -24.00
N ASN A 36 0.42 1.88 -23.94
CA ASN A 36 0.41 3.35 -24.09
C ASN A 36 -0.70 4.06 -23.28
N GLY A 37 -0.81 3.77 -21.97
CA GLY A 37 -1.86 4.36 -21.13
C GLY A 37 -1.68 4.21 -19.62
N ASP A 38 -2.65 4.79 -18.92
CA ASP A 38 -2.91 4.83 -17.48
C ASP A 38 -3.06 3.42 -16.88
N GLY A 39 -1.93 2.75 -16.68
CA GLY A 39 -1.90 1.35 -16.25
C GLY A 39 -2.09 1.14 -14.76
N PHE A 40 -1.82 2.15 -13.93
CA PHE A 40 -2.02 2.08 -12.49
C PHE A 40 -3.31 2.76 -12.05
N VAL A 41 -3.96 2.18 -11.06
CA VAL A 41 -5.05 2.78 -10.28
C VAL A 41 -4.68 2.72 -8.80
N MET A 42 -5.31 3.56 -7.98
CA MET A 42 -5.12 3.50 -6.53
C MET A 42 -5.68 2.19 -5.98
N ALA A 43 -4.90 1.51 -5.15
CA ALA A 43 -5.38 0.36 -4.39
C ALA A 43 -5.96 0.81 -3.04
N SER A 44 -6.31 -0.15 -2.17
CA SER A 44 -7.06 0.11 -0.96
C SER A 44 -6.24 0.84 0.12
N THR A 45 -6.91 1.61 0.97
CA THR A 45 -6.26 2.22 2.14
C THR A 45 -5.84 1.18 3.18
N GLU A 46 -6.53 0.04 3.20
CA GLU A 46 -6.25 -1.12 4.04
C GLU A 46 -4.88 -1.73 3.68
N ASP A 47 -4.58 -1.86 2.39
CA ASP A 47 -3.25 -2.32 1.92
C ASP A 47 -2.16 -1.34 2.37
N ALA A 48 -2.41 -0.04 2.26
CA ALA A 48 -1.48 0.97 2.72
C ALA A 48 -1.24 0.87 4.23
N GLN A 49 -2.28 0.65 5.02
CA GLN A 49 -2.17 0.48 6.47
C GLN A 49 -1.38 -0.77 6.84
N MET A 50 -1.58 -1.89 6.14
CA MET A 50 -0.81 -3.12 6.35
C MET A 50 0.69 -2.89 6.14
N ALA A 51 1.07 -2.15 5.09
CA ALA A 51 2.47 -1.80 4.84
C ALA A 51 3.05 -0.86 5.91
N VAL A 52 2.26 0.10 6.39
CA VAL A 52 2.64 0.98 7.51
C VAL A 52 2.89 0.18 8.77
N ASP A 53 1.96 -0.72 9.13
CA ASP A 53 2.05 -1.55 10.32
C ASP A 53 3.28 -2.44 10.27
N LEU A 54 3.56 -3.09 9.13
CA LEU A 54 4.77 -3.89 8.94
C LEU A 54 6.05 -3.08 9.16
N ILE A 55 6.12 -1.89 8.58
CA ILE A 55 7.33 -1.04 8.64
C ILE A 55 7.57 -0.53 10.06
N LEU A 56 6.52 -0.14 10.78
CA LEU A 56 6.63 0.30 12.17
C LEU A 56 6.97 -0.88 13.10
N ALA A 57 6.25 -2.00 12.95
CA ALA A 57 6.49 -3.21 13.73
C ALA A 57 7.93 -3.72 13.59
N PHE A 58 8.52 -3.64 12.40
CA PHE A 58 9.94 -3.97 12.23
C PHE A 58 10.84 -3.11 13.11
N ALA A 59 10.65 -1.78 13.15
CA ALA A 59 11.49 -0.88 13.94
C ALA A 59 11.35 -1.14 15.46
N ASP A 60 10.14 -1.51 15.89
CA ASP A 60 9.82 -1.84 17.28
C ASP A 60 10.14 -3.30 17.66
N LYS A 61 10.62 -4.11 16.70
CA LYS A 61 10.80 -5.57 16.84
C LYS A 61 9.50 -6.31 17.25
N ASP A 62 8.33 -5.81 16.84
CA ASP A 62 7.03 -6.45 17.07
C ASP A 62 6.79 -7.56 16.03
N ILE A 63 7.33 -8.74 16.33
CA ILE A 63 7.27 -9.91 15.44
C ILE A 63 5.83 -10.37 15.17
N GLU A 64 4.95 -10.28 16.15
CA GLU A 64 3.57 -10.77 16.02
C GLU A 64 2.75 -9.89 15.08
N THR A 65 2.96 -8.57 15.11
CA THR A 65 2.36 -7.67 14.12
C THR A 65 2.98 -7.88 12.73
N MET A 66 4.29 -8.08 12.63
CA MET A 66 4.94 -8.38 11.36
C MET A 66 4.37 -9.64 10.70
N LYS A 67 4.21 -10.75 11.44
CA LYS A 67 3.68 -12.02 10.92
C LYS A 67 2.30 -11.90 10.25
N LYS A 68 1.45 -10.97 10.71
CA LYS A 68 0.12 -10.72 10.12
C LYS A 68 0.18 -10.17 8.69
N SER A 69 1.31 -9.57 8.31
CA SER A 69 1.51 -8.95 6.99
C SER A 69 2.09 -9.91 5.96
N PHE A 70 2.36 -11.17 6.33
CA PHE A 70 2.94 -12.17 5.46
C PHE A 70 2.01 -13.38 5.33
N ALA A 71 2.11 -14.06 4.19
CA ALA A 71 1.53 -15.39 4.01
C ALA A 71 2.45 -16.44 4.68
N ASP A 72 3.08 -17.32 3.92
CA ASP A 72 3.92 -18.40 4.50
C ASP A 72 5.38 -18.00 4.74
N THR A 73 5.86 -17.01 3.98
CA THR A 73 7.27 -16.60 3.99
C THR A 73 7.41 -15.08 3.95
N ALA A 74 8.54 -14.60 4.47
CA ALA A 74 8.97 -13.22 4.36
C ALA A 74 10.26 -13.17 3.53
N THR A 75 10.35 -12.22 2.62
CA THR A 75 11.57 -11.96 1.84
C THR A 75 12.13 -10.58 2.16
N TYR A 76 13.38 -10.54 2.60
CA TYR A 76 14.14 -9.31 2.79
C TYR A 76 15.12 -9.12 1.63
N LEU A 77 15.07 -7.93 1.02
CA LEU A 77 15.98 -7.50 -0.04
C LEU A 77 16.94 -6.45 0.53
N PRO A 78 18.23 -6.76 0.71
CA PRO A 78 19.19 -5.81 1.26
C PRO A 78 19.33 -4.56 0.37
N PRO A 79 19.44 -3.36 0.96
CA PRO A 79 19.49 -2.10 0.20
C PRO A 79 20.78 -1.93 -0.61
N GLN A 80 21.88 -2.56 -0.19
CA GLN A 80 23.15 -2.54 -0.92
C GLN A 80 23.73 -3.95 -0.96
N GLY A 81 24.01 -4.45 -2.18
CA GLY A 81 24.82 -5.64 -2.44
C GLY A 81 24.59 -6.81 -1.47
N GLY A 82 23.67 -7.72 -1.79
CA GLY A 82 23.43 -8.89 -0.99
C GLY A 82 22.47 -9.85 -1.68
N LYS A 83 22.42 -11.10 -1.22
CA LYS A 83 21.38 -12.04 -1.65
C LYS A 83 20.09 -11.74 -0.89
N ALA A 84 18.96 -11.90 -1.57
CA ALA A 84 17.66 -11.94 -0.92
C ALA A 84 17.66 -13.02 0.18
N ILE A 85 17.06 -12.72 1.32
CA ILE A 85 16.83 -13.67 2.40
C ILE A 85 15.35 -13.98 2.40
N THR A 86 14.98 -15.21 2.03
CA THR A 86 13.60 -15.71 2.16
C THR A 86 13.54 -16.67 3.34
N THR A 87 12.65 -16.41 4.28
CA THR A 87 12.53 -17.16 5.53
C THR A 87 11.08 -17.58 5.78
N PRO A 88 10.81 -18.79 6.30
CA PRO A 88 9.49 -19.14 6.81
C PRO A 88 9.15 -18.28 8.04
N LEU A 89 7.86 -18.05 8.29
CA LEU A 89 7.44 -17.21 9.43
C LEU A 89 7.89 -17.74 10.80
N SER A 90 8.14 -19.04 10.94
CA SER A 90 8.70 -19.64 12.15
C SER A 90 10.10 -19.12 12.50
N GLU A 91 10.85 -18.65 11.50
CA GLU A 91 12.23 -18.16 11.63
C GLU A 91 12.33 -16.64 11.47
N LEU A 92 11.21 -15.93 11.34
CA LEU A 92 11.18 -14.49 11.11
C LEU A 92 11.86 -13.72 12.26
N GLU A 93 11.61 -14.12 13.50
CA GLU A 93 12.19 -13.48 14.69
C GLU A 93 13.72 -13.48 14.64
N ASN A 94 14.33 -14.63 14.33
CA ASN A 94 15.78 -14.77 14.23
C ASN A 94 16.37 -13.82 13.19
N VAL A 95 15.72 -13.68 12.04
CA VAL A 95 16.14 -12.76 10.98
C VAL A 95 16.01 -11.31 11.43
N VAL A 96 14.88 -10.93 12.04
CA VAL A 96 14.65 -9.55 12.51
C VAL A 96 15.66 -9.17 13.59
N LEU A 97 15.93 -10.06 14.56
CA LEU A 97 16.92 -9.83 15.60
C LEU A 97 18.34 -9.70 15.03
N ALA A 98 18.70 -10.51 14.04
CA ALA A 98 20.00 -10.39 13.37
C ALA A 98 20.14 -9.06 12.63
N LEU A 99 19.06 -8.56 12.00
CA LEU A 99 19.06 -7.25 11.34
C LEU A 99 19.12 -6.08 12.33
N HIS A 100 18.71 -6.29 13.58
CA HIS A 100 18.78 -5.30 14.66
C HIS A 100 20.04 -5.41 15.51
N GLU A 101 20.86 -6.45 15.35
CA GLU A 101 22.01 -6.75 16.22
C GLU A 101 22.93 -5.55 16.46
N PRO A 102 23.35 -4.74 15.46
CA PRO A 102 24.26 -3.63 15.71
C PRO A 102 23.57 -2.41 16.38
N TYR A 103 22.24 -2.40 16.46
CA TYR A 103 21.46 -1.24 16.87
C TYR A 103 20.83 -1.44 18.25
N ASP A 104 20.86 -0.39 19.07
CA ASP A 104 20.08 -0.32 20.30
C ASP A 104 18.60 -0.08 19.96
N SER A 105 18.35 0.91 19.09
CA SER A 105 17.01 1.22 18.60
C SER A 105 17.01 1.67 17.14
N ILE A 106 15.87 1.44 16.49
CA ILE A 106 15.55 1.99 15.18
C ILE A 106 14.28 2.82 15.35
N LYS A 107 14.27 4.02 14.79
CA LYS A 107 13.08 4.87 14.75
C LYS A 107 12.74 5.20 13.31
N ARG A 108 11.49 4.99 12.91
CA ARG A 108 10.99 5.36 11.58
C ARG A 108 10.00 6.50 11.67
N THR A 109 10.17 7.51 10.82
CA THR A 109 9.22 8.62 10.64
C THR A 109 8.67 8.55 9.23
N LEU A 110 7.38 8.23 9.10
CA LEU A 110 6.73 8.03 7.81
C LEU A 110 6.31 9.36 7.18
N TRP A 111 6.35 9.42 5.86
CA TRP A 111 5.87 10.55 5.06
C TRP A 111 4.65 10.19 4.21
N ASN A 112 4.63 9.00 3.64
CA ASN A 112 3.50 8.50 2.85
C ASN A 112 3.52 6.98 2.75
N ALA A 113 2.35 6.41 2.46
CA ALA A 113 2.15 5.05 1.98
C ALA A 113 1.18 5.15 0.80
N ILE A 114 1.65 4.82 -0.41
CA ILE A 114 0.91 4.99 -1.65
C ILE A 114 0.59 3.60 -2.23
N PRO A 115 -0.67 3.13 -2.10
CA PRO A 115 -1.10 1.85 -2.63
C PRO A 115 -1.49 2.00 -4.11
N ILE A 116 -0.86 1.23 -4.99
CA ILE A 116 -1.17 1.17 -6.43
C ILE A 116 -1.38 -0.27 -6.87
N LYS A 117 -2.17 -0.46 -7.91
CA LYS A 117 -2.32 -1.75 -8.60
C LYS A 117 -2.50 -1.53 -10.09
N LEU A 118 -2.20 -2.55 -10.88
CA LEU A 118 -2.54 -2.50 -12.30
C LEU A 118 -4.06 -2.54 -12.45
N ASN A 119 -4.61 -1.77 -13.39
CA ASN A 119 -6.04 -1.80 -13.65
C ASN A 119 -6.47 -3.22 -14.04
N GLY A 120 -7.46 -3.77 -13.33
CA GLY A 120 -7.92 -5.15 -13.49
C GLY A 120 -7.07 -6.23 -12.81
N ASP A 121 -6.02 -5.87 -12.07
CA ASP A 121 -5.26 -6.79 -11.21
C ASP A 121 -5.85 -6.82 -9.79
N ASP A 122 -5.71 -7.98 -9.14
CA ASP A 122 -6.09 -8.20 -7.76
C ASP A 122 -4.96 -7.85 -6.80
N ASN A 123 -3.70 -7.87 -7.27
CA ASN A 123 -2.53 -7.61 -6.44
C ASN A 123 -2.20 -6.12 -6.41
N SER A 124 -1.92 -5.61 -5.21
CA SER A 124 -1.46 -4.25 -4.99
C SER A 124 0.00 -4.19 -4.58
N SER A 125 0.62 -3.04 -4.80
CA SER A 125 1.95 -2.68 -4.33
C SER A 125 1.86 -1.38 -3.55
N VAL A 126 2.50 -1.31 -2.40
CA VAL A 126 2.53 -0.08 -1.59
C VAL A 126 3.94 0.48 -1.56
N THR A 127 4.07 1.73 -2.00
CA THR A 127 5.32 2.49 -1.82
C THR A 127 5.23 3.26 -0.51
N VAL A 128 6.10 2.95 0.45
CA VAL A 128 6.17 3.68 1.72
C VAL A 128 7.47 4.48 1.79
N SER A 129 7.33 5.80 1.97
CA SER A 129 8.47 6.70 2.15
C SER A 129 8.63 7.04 3.62
N PHE A 130 9.82 6.85 4.17
CA PHE A 130 10.12 7.15 5.57
C PHE A 130 11.58 7.52 5.76
N LYS A 131 11.86 8.25 6.84
CA LYS A 131 13.21 8.42 7.38
C LYS A 131 13.45 7.36 8.45
N GLU A 132 14.61 6.72 8.44
CA GLU A 132 15.06 5.80 9.49
C GLU A 132 16.26 6.40 10.24
N ASP A 133 16.11 6.55 11.55
CA ASP A 133 17.17 6.89 12.48
C ASP A 133 17.60 5.61 13.20
N ARG A 134 18.88 5.24 13.10
CA ARG A 134 19.46 4.06 13.77
C ARG A 134 20.41 4.51 14.86
N PHE A 135 20.21 4.01 16.08
CA PHE A 135 21.07 4.29 17.22
C PHE A 135 21.90 3.05 17.51
N TYR A 136 23.22 3.15 17.40
CA TYR A 136 24.11 2.03 17.63
C TYR A 136 24.29 1.77 19.13
N LYS A 137 24.60 0.53 19.48
CA LYS A 137 24.83 0.13 20.88
C LYS A 137 26.10 0.73 21.49
N ASP A 138 27.05 1.16 20.65
CA ASP A 138 28.36 1.67 21.06
C ASP A 138 28.40 3.20 21.24
N GLY A 139 27.30 3.92 20.96
CA GLY A 139 27.17 5.36 21.19
C GLY A 139 27.57 6.21 20.00
#